data_AF-A0A9E0LJZ6-F1
#
_entry.id   AF-A0A9E0LJZ6-F1
#
_cell.length_a   1.000
_cell.length_b   1.000
_cell.length_c   1.000
_cell.angle_alpha   90.00
_cell.angle_beta   90.00
_cell.angle_gamma   90.00
#
_symmetry.space_group_name_H-M   'P 1'
#
loop_
_entity.id
_entity.type
_entity.pdbx_description
1 polymer ?
#
loop_
_entity_poly.entity_id
_entity_poly.type
_entity_poly.pdbx_seq_one_letter_code
_entity_poly.pdbx_strand_id
1 'polypeptide(L)'
;MPPILISILLLLFAAAFFLLMVLRVQLSDSRFITKKRRNTRKYICLHPDWRVKGMFEWLVGPPNVQRVLANLPAELEELDVGETDIVSFPAPLPAGLKKLSARDCRSLEVVDALPDSIEVLDFWGCEKLAQLPTSLPTALKELWVVSTALTALPKLPAGLEQLDARCSKQLADLHSEWPEFRPKHYLHSGSLHWLNLCGTPAAKTIAGNLPEDVLQRIKEKGAAGWRFNTIAGDYQYAGEPMPRPVFL
;
A
#
# COMPACT_ATOMS: atom_id res chain seq x y z
N MET A 1 -7.66 34.04 -45.75
CA MET A 1 -7.69 34.41 -44.32
C MET A 1 -6.67 35.50 -44.06
N PRO A 2 -6.94 36.51 -43.22
CA PRO A 2 -5.96 37.55 -42.95
C PRO A 2 -4.73 36.97 -42.23
N PRO A 3 -3.50 37.46 -42.52
CA PRO A 3 -2.24 36.94 -41.96
C PRO A 3 -2.22 36.86 -40.43
N ILE A 4 -2.96 37.77 -39.78
CA ILE A 4 -3.11 37.84 -38.32
C ILE A 4 -3.86 36.61 -37.79
N LEU A 5 -4.90 36.13 -38.47
CA LEU A 5 -5.65 34.95 -38.05
C LEU A 5 -4.80 33.68 -38.11
N ILE A 6 -3.95 33.55 -39.14
CA ILE A 6 -3.05 32.40 -39.31
C ILE A 6 -2.01 32.38 -38.19
N SER A 7 -1.45 33.54 -37.86
CA SER A 7 -0.45 33.67 -36.79
C SER A 7 -1.03 33.32 -35.41
N ILE A 8 -2.27 33.75 -35.11
CA ILE A 8 -2.97 33.41 -33.87
C ILE A 8 -3.25 31.90 -33.80
N LEU A 9 -3.68 31.29 -34.91
CA LEU A 9 -3.97 29.85 -34.96
C LEU A 9 -2.71 29.00 -34.71
N LEU A 10 -1.57 29.40 -35.28
CA LEU A 10 -0.29 28.72 -35.07
C LEU A 10 0.21 28.86 -33.63
N LEU A 11 0.03 30.03 -33.00
CA LEU A 11 0.37 30.24 -31.58
C LEU A 11 -0.50 29.38 -30.65
N LEU A 12 -1.81 29.30 -30.92
CA LEU A 12 -2.71 28.43 -30.16
C LEU A 12 -2.35 26.96 -30.32
N PHE A 13 -1.99 26.53 -31.53
CA PHE A 13 -1.56 25.15 -31.79
C PHE A 13 -0.23 24.82 -31.09
N ALA A 14 0.74 25.73 -31.13
CA ALA A 14 2.01 25.59 -30.44
C ALA A 14 1.83 25.55 -28.91
N ALA A 15 0.96 26.41 -28.35
CA ALA A 15 0.64 26.40 -26.93
C ALA A 15 -0.07 25.10 -26.49
N ALA A 16 -1.02 24.61 -27.29
CA ALA A 16 -1.70 23.34 -27.03
C ALA A 16 -0.74 22.14 -27.13
N PHE A 17 0.16 22.14 -28.12
CA PHE A 17 1.18 21.11 -28.26
C PHE A 17 2.18 21.12 -27.10
N PHE A 18 2.62 22.30 -26.67
CA PHE A 18 3.51 22.45 -25.53
C PHE A 18 2.83 22.02 -24.22
N LEU A 19 1.55 22.37 -24.02
CA LEU A 19 0.77 21.90 -22.87
C LEU A 19 0.61 20.37 -22.89
N LEU A 20 0.33 19.77 -24.06
CA LEU A 20 0.26 18.32 -24.23
C LEU A 20 1.61 17.63 -24.00
N MET A 21 2.71 18.27 -24.40
CA MET A 21 4.06 17.76 -24.19
C MET A 21 4.45 17.83 -22.71
N VAL A 22 4.18 18.96 -22.02
CA VAL A 22 4.39 19.11 -20.57
C VAL A 22 3.52 18.11 -19.79
N LEU A 23 2.26 17.92 -20.18
CA LEU A 23 1.40 16.87 -19.60
C LEU A 23 1.96 15.47 -19.85
N ARG A 24 2.50 15.17 -21.04
CA ARG A 24 3.13 13.87 -21.33
C ARG A 24 4.42 13.63 -20.56
N VAL A 25 5.23 14.66 -20.34
CA VAL A 25 6.49 14.59 -19.60
C VAL A 25 6.23 14.44 -18.10
N GLN A 26 5.24 15.15 -17.54
CA GLN A 26 4.82 14.96 -16.14
C GLN A 26 4.25 13.56 -15.90
N LEU A 27 3.55 12.98 -16.89
CA LEU A 27 3.00 11.62 -16.81
C LEU A 27 4.06 10.50 -17.05
N SER A 28 5.27 10.83 -17.55
CA SER A 28 6.32 9.83 -17.79
C SER A 28 7.27 9.61 -16.60
N ASP A 29 7.28 10.52 -15.62
CA ASP A 29 8.22 10.48 -14.50
C ASP A 29 7.69 9.79 -13.23
N SER A 30 6.43 9.32 -13.22
CA SER A 30 5.93 8.44 -12.17
C SER A 30 6.59 7.05 -12.31
N ARG A 31 7.72 6.88 -11.63
CA ARG A 31 8.47 5.62 -11.44
C ARG A 31 7.68 4.53 -10.68
N PHE A 32 6.35 4.59 -10.68
CA PHE A 32 5.48 3.82 -9.80
C PHE A 32 4.45 2.92 -10.47
N ILE A 33 4.38 2.85 -11.81
CA ILE A 33 3.43 1.94 -12.49
C ILE A 33 4.17 0.78 -13.15
N THR A 34 4.31 -0.34 -12.43
CA THR A 34 4.67 -1.62 -13.04
C THR A 34 3.50 -2.11 -13.92
N LYS A 35 3.68 -2.06 -15.24
CA LYS A 35 2.82 -2.62 -16.31
C LYS A 35 1.35 -2.18 -16.29
N LYS A 36 1.01 -1.25 -17.20
CA LYS A 36 -0.37 -0.84 -17.58
C LYS A 36 -1.32 -2.04 -17.78
N ARG A 37 -2.13 -2.39 -16.78
CA ARG A 37 -3.27 -3.32 -16.93
C ARG A 37 -4.54 -2.55 -17.24
N ARG A 38 -5.60 -3.25 -17.66
CA ARG A 38 -6.95 -2.69 -17.77
C ARG A 38 -7.75 -3.19 -16.57
N ASN A 39 -8.67 -2.37 -16.07
CA ASN A 39 -9.63 -2.82 -15.06
C ASN A 39 -10.50 -3.96 -15.65
N THR A 40 -10.78 -4.96 -14.83
CA THR A 40 -11.59 -6.14 -15.15
C THR A 40 -12.58 -6.41 -14.01
N ARG A 41 -13.42 -7.44 -14.14
CA ARG A 41 -14.26 -7.90 -13.03
C ARG A 41 -13.46 -8.46 -11.84
N LYS A 42 -12.19 -8.83 -12.05
CA LYS A 42 -11.32 -9.44 -11.02
C LYS A 42 -10.27 -8.48 -10.46
N TYR A 43 -9.99 -7.38 -11.16
CA TYR A 43 -8.95 -6.42 -10.80
C TYR A 43 -9.45 -5.00 -11.07
N ILE A 44 -9.44 -4.15 -10.04
CA ILE A 44 -9.80 -2.74 -10.16
C ILE A 44 -8.66 -1.90 -9.55
N CYS A 45 -8.12 -0.96 -10.33
CA CYS A 45 -7.23 0.10 -9.87
C CYS A 45 -7.89 1.47 -10.10
N LEU A 46 -7.91 2.31 -9.06
CA LEU A 46 -8.51 3.66 -9.04
C LEU A 46 -7.49 4.79 -8.87
N HIS A 47 -6.20 4.49 -9.01
CA HIS A 47 -5.13 5.46 -8.87
C HIS A 47 -5.35 6.70 -9.79
N PRO A 48 -5.12 7.94 -9.32
CA PRO A 48 -5.37 9.17 -10.09
C PRO A 48 -4.58 9.24 -11.41
N ASP A 49 -3.34 8.73 -11.43
CA ASP A 49 -2.55 8.58 -12.67
C ASP A 49 -3.08 7.51 -13.65
N TRP A 50 -3.97 6.63 -13.18
CA TRP A 50 -4.61 5.58 -13.97
C TRP A 50 -5.81 6.16 -14.75
N ARG A 51 -5.53 7.13 -15.63
CA ARG A 51 -6.48 7.59 -16.64
C ARG A 51 -6.64 6.51 -17.72
N VAL A 52 -7.51 5.52 -17.48
CA VAL A 52 -7.78 4.49 -18.49
C VAL A 52 -8.55 5.11 -19.65
N LYS A 53 -7.90 5.16 -20.82
CA LYS A 53 -8.62 5.12 -22.08
C LYS A 53 -9.22 3.72 -22.22
N GLY A 54 -10.53 3.64 -22.02
CA GLY A 54 -11.31 2.41 -22.20
C GLY A 54 -11.85 1.85 -20.89
N MET A 55 -13.18 1.91 -20.79
CA MET A 55 -14.03 1.02 -20.00
C MET A 55 -14.32 1.42 -18.54
N PHE A 56 -15.12 2.48 -18.41
CA PHE A 56 -16.19 2.58 -17.41
C PHE A 56 -17.56 2.36 -18.07
N GLU A 57 -17.67 1.48 -19.07
CA GLU A 57 -18.97 1.22 -19.75
C GLU A 57 -20.06 0.72 -18.79
N TRP A 58 -19.66 0.13 -17.66
CA TRP A 58 -20.56 -0.37 -16.60
C TRP A 58 -20.84 0.66 -15.49
N LEU A 59 -20.13 1.79 -15.49
CA LEU A 59 -20.21 2.84 -14.48
C LEU A 59 -20.77 4.08 -15.18
N VAL A 60 -22.08 4.28 -15.10
CA VAL A 60 -22.79 5.42 -15.74
C VAL A 60 -22.29 6.76 -15.17
N GLY A 61 -21.26 7.38 -15.75
CA GLY A 61 -20.74 8.72 -15.41
C GLY A 61 -19.25 8.76 -15.00
N PRO A 62 -18.67 9.95 -14.73
CA PRO A 62 -17.25 10.09 -14.39
C PRO A 62 -16.88 9.29 -13.13
N PRO A 63 -15.66 8.74 -13.04
CA PRO A 63 -15.24 7.92 -11.92
C PRO A 63 -15.17 8.77 -10.65
N ASN A 64 -16.16 8.59 -9.77
CA ASN A 64 -16.04 8.95 -8.37
C ASN A 64 -15.67 7.67 -7.62
N VAL A 65 -14.57 7.70 -6.86
CA VAL A 65 -14.06 6.57 -6.09
C VAL A 65 -15.16 5.93 -5.22
N GLN A 66 -15.98 6.76 -4.58
CA GLN A 66 -17.11 6.30 -3.75
C GLN A 66 -18.15 5.53 -4.57
N ARG A 67 -18.43 5.96 -5.80
CA ARG A 67 -19.40 5.28 -6.67
C ARG A 67 -18.88 3.92 -7.16
N VAL A 68 -17.58 3.81 -7.42
CA VAL A 68 -16.97 2.53 -7.80
C VAL A 68 -16.97 1.57 -6.62
N LEU A 69 -16.55 2.05 -5.46
CA LEU A 69 -16.53 1.29 -4.22
C LEU A 69 -17.93 0.79 -3.82
N ALA A 70 -18.98 1.57 -4.08
CA ALA A 70 -20.37 1.14 -3.85
C ALA A 70 -20.87 0.05 -4.81
N ASN A 71 -20.16 -0.23 -5.92
CA ASN A 71 -20.57 -1.15 -6.97
C ASN A 71 -19.44 -2.10 -7.39
N LEU A 72 -18.73 -2.65 -6.41
CA LEU A 72 -17.67 -3.62 -6.67
C LEU A 72 -18.25 -4.96 -7.18
N PRO A 73 -17.65 -5.58 -8.21
CA PRO A 73 -18.11 -6.87 -8.72
C PRO A 73 -17.88 -7.98 -7.69
N ALA A 74 -18.81 -8.94 -7.61
CA ALA A 74 -18.70 -10.07 -6.67
C ALA A 74 -17.48 -10.97 -6.92
N GLU A 75 -16.99 -11.00 -8.17
CA GLU A 75 -15.80 -11.77 -8.59
C GLU A 75 -14.47 -11.03 -8.35
N LEU A 76 -14.50 -9.84 -7.72
CA LEU A 76 -13.29 -9.04 -7.50
C LEU A 76 -12.28 -9.79 -6.62
N GLU A 77 -11.06 -9.95 -7.11
CA GLU A 77 -9.96 -10.60 -6.39
C GLU A 77 -8.92 -9.58 -5.92
N GLU A 78 -8.74 -8.47 -6.64
CA GLU A 78 -7.75 -7.44 -6.32
C GLU A 78 -8.34 -6.03 -6.48
N LEU A 79 -8.20 -5.22 -5.42
CA LEU A 79 -8.63 -3.84 -5.38
C LEU A 79 -7.46 -2.94 -4.99
N ASP A 80 -7.17 -1.95 -5.82
CA ASP A 80 -6.20 -0.90 -5.57
C ASP A 80 -6.89 0.46 -5.65
N VAL A 81 -6.93 1.16 -4.53
CA VAL A 81 -7.46 2.52 -4.42
C VAL A 81 -6.39 3.51 -4.00
N GLY A 82 -5.11 3.21 -4.26
CA GLY A 82 -4.00 4.06 -3.87
C GLY A 82 -4.09 5.49 -4.42
N GLU A 83 -3.54 6.43 -3.67
CA GLU A 83 -3.52 7.87 -3.95
C GLU A 83 -4.94 8.46 -4.16
N THR A 84 -5.96 7.88 -3.50
CA THR A 84 -7.32 8.43 -3.50
C THR A 84 -7.69 9.10 -2.17
N ASP A 85 -8.71 9.94 -2.18
CA ASP A 85 -9.19 10.67 -0.99
C ASP A 85 -10.22 9.87 -0.18
N ILE A 86 -10.14 8.53 -0.17
CA ILE A 86 -11.06 7.73 0.65
C ILE A 86 -10.82 7.99 2.14
N VAL A 87 -11.92 8.07 2.89
CA VAL A 87 -11.89 8.19 4.35
C VAL A 87 -12.14 6.83 5.02
N SER A 88 -12.88 5.96 4.34
CA SER A 88 -13.18 4.59 4.74
C SER A 88 -13.57 3.75 3.52
N PHE A 89 -13.58 2.42 3.69
CA PHE A 89 -14.12 1.48 2.71
C PHE A 89 -15.62 1.26 2.94
N PRO A 90 -16.44 1.05 1.89
CA PRO A 90 -17.80 0.60 2.10
C PRO A 90 -17.82 -0.83 2.63
N ALA A 91 -18.75 -1.11 3.53
CA ALA A 91 -19.04 -2.46 3.98
C ALA A 91 -20.34 -2.97 3.32
N PRO A 92 -20.38 -4.23 2.82
CA PRO A 92 -19.28 -5.20 2.77
C PRO A 92 -18.41 -5.06 1.51
N LEU A 93 -17.11 -5.32 1.63
CA LEU A 93 -16.23 -5.60 0.49
C LEU A 93 -16.54 -6.99 -0.09
N PRO A 94 -16.24 -7.26 -1.39
CA PRO A 94 -16.50 -8.55 -2.01
C PRO A 94 -15.85 -9.73 -1.26
N ALA A 95 -16.62 -10.79 -1.02
CA ALA A 95 -16.18 -11.95 -0.22
C ALA A 95 -15.03 -12.77 -0.83
N GLY A 96 -14.73 -12.58 -2.12
CA GLY A 96 -13.62 -13.21 -2.83
C GLY A 96 -12.36 -12.35 -2.93
N LEU A 97 -12.35 -11.16 -2.31
CA LEU A 97 -11.24 -10.21 -2.41
C LEU A 97 -10.00 -10.76 -1.70
N LYS A 98 -8.90 -10.91 -2.44
CA LYS A 98 -7.63 -11.46 -1.95
C LYS A 98 -6.60 -10.39 -1.65
N LYS A 99 -6.58 -9.30 -2.42
CA LYS A 99 -5.61 -8.21 -2.23
C LYS A 99 -6.30 -6.86 -2.19
N LEU A 100 -5.91 -6.05 -1.21
CA LEU A 100 -6.40 -4.69 -1.03
C LEU A 100 -5.21 -3.72 -0.84
N SER A 101 -5.11 -2.72 -1.72
CA SER A 101 -4.19 -1.58 -1.55
C SER A 101 -4.98 -0.29 -1.36
N ALA A 102 -4.58 0.50 -0.38
CA ALA A 102 -5.00 1.88 -0.16
C ALA A 102 -3.80 2.81 0.02
N ARG A 103 -2.70 2.48 -0.68
CA ARG A 103 -1.43 3.21 -0.55
C ARG A 103 -1.63 4.72 -0.69
N ASP A 104 -1.02 5.52 0.16
CA ASP A 104 -1.10 6.99 0.12
C ASP A 104 -2.54 7.55 0.16
N CYS A 105 -3.52 6.78 0.64
CA CYS A 105 -4.82 7.32 1.01
C CYS A 105 -4.69 8.10 2.32
N ARG A 106 -4.18 9.34 2.24
CA ARG A 106 -3.86 10.18 3.42
C ARG A 106 -5.07 10.59 4.24
N SER A 107 -6.27 10.47 3.67
CA SER A 107 -7.55 10.74 4.34
C SER A 107 -8.17 9.50 4.99
N LEU A 108 -7.62 8.29 4.76
CA LEU A 108 -8.14 7.05 5.32
C LEU A 108 -7.88 7.04 6.83
N GLU A 109 -8.96 6.99 7.62
CA GLU A 109 -8.87 7.07 9.08
C GLU A 109 -9.10 5.71 9.74
N VAL A 110 -10.02 4.92 9.19
CA VAL A 110 -10.48 3.66 9.78
C VAL A 110 -10.73 2.59 8.71
N VAL A 111 -10.40 1.34 9.05
CA VAL A 111 -10.84 0.15 8.35
C VAL A 111 -11.64 -0.71 9.33
N ASP A 112 -12.96 -0.79 9.16
CA ASP A 112 -13.85 -1.44 10.15
C ASP A 112 -13.99 -2.95 9.95
N ALA A 113 -14.08 -3.40 8.69
CA ALA A 113 -14.31 -4.80 8.35
C ALA A 113 -13.56 -5.20 7.08
N LEU A 114 -13.08 -6.43 7.06
CA LEU A 114 -12.34 -7.02 5.94
C LEU A 114 -12.86 -8.44 5.69
N PRO A 115 -13.04 -8.86 4.42
CA PRO A 115 -13.35 -10.25 4.09
C PRO A 115 -12.27 -11.22 4.55
N ASP A 116 -12.66 -12.40 5.01
CA ASP A 116 -11.74 -13.45 5.48
C ASP A 116 -10.80 -13.98 4.38
N SER A 117 -11.13 -13.75 3.11
CA SER A 117 -10.35 -14.16 1.94
C SER A 117 -9.10 -13.32 1.69
N ILE A 118 -8.94 -12.19 2.38
CA ILE A 118 -7.82 -11.29 2.15
C ILE A 118 -6.51 -11.94 2.57
N GLU A 119 -5.57 -11.99 1.62
CA GLU A 119 -4.21 -12.51 1.79
C GLU A 119 -3.18 -11.37 1.91
N VAL A 120 -3.46 -10.20 1.32
CA VAL A 120 -2.54 -9.05 1.28
C VAL A 120 -3.27 -7.74 1.57
N LEU A 121 -2.75 -6.99 2.55
CA LEU A 121 -3.20 -5.63 2.90
C LEU A 121 -2.05 -4.63 2.78
N ASP A 122 -2.22 -3.60 1.95
CA ASP A 122 -1.25 -2.52 1.80
C ASP A 122 -1.87 -1.14 2.10
N PHE A 123 -1.50 -0.58 3.25
CA PHE A 123 -1.87 0.73 3.75
C PHE A 123 -0.65 1.65 3.93
N TRP A 124 0.40 1.46 3.12
CA TRP A 124 1.58 2.31 3.13
C TRP A 124 1.20 3.78 2.94
N GLY A 125 1.69 4.68 3.79
CA GLY A 125 1.48 6.12 3.64
C GLY A 125 0.06 6.60 4.00
N CYS A 126 -0.78 5.76 4.60
CA CYS A 126 -2.06 6.18 5.19
C CYS A 126 -1.83 6.90 6.52
N GLU A 127 -1.36 8.15 6.47
CA GLU A 127 -0.90 8.92 7.63
C GLU A 127 -1.96 9.14 8.72
N LYS A 128 -3.25 9.07 8.37
CA LYS A 128 -4.38 9.21 9.30
C LYS A 128 -4.98 7.89 9.77
N LEU A 129 -4.54 6.75 9.24
CA LEU A 129 -5.12 5.45 9.57
C LEU A 129 -4.78 5.12 11.01
N ALA A 130 -5.77 5.23 11.89
CA ALA A 130 -5.62 5.09 13.33
C ALA A 130 -6.26 3.79 13.85
N GLN A 131 -7.08 3.12 13.05
CA GLN A 131 -7.78 1.91 13.45
C GLN A 131 -7.88 0.88 12.31
N LEU A 132 -7.50 -0.36 12.62
CA LEU A 132 -7.79 -1.57 11.85
C LEU A 132 -8.93 -2.36 12.52
N PRO A 133 -9.52 -3.35 11.84
CA PRO A 133 -10.52 -4.22 12.46
C PRO A 133 -9.93 -4.94 13.67
N THR A 134 -10.76 -5.21 14.67
CA THR A 134 -10.32 -5.91 15.90
C THR A 134 -9.78 -7.31 15.64
N SER A 135 -10.23 -7.96 14.56
CA SER A 135 -9.72 -9.24 14.07
C SER A 135 -9.30 -9.11 12.62
N LEU A 136 -8.07 -9.50 12.31
CA LEU A 136 -7.57 -9.57 10.93
C LEU A 136 -8.02 -10.86 10.24
N PRO A 137 -8.15 -10.86 8.90
CA PRO A 137 -8.50 -12.03 8.11
C PRO A 137 -7.57 -13.22 8.41
N THR A 138 -8.13 -14.41 8.59
CA THR A 138 -7.35 -15.61 8.91
C THR A 138 -6.42 -16.06 7.78
N ALA A 139 -6.74 -15.71 6.53
CA ALA A 139 -5.92 -15.98 5.34
C ALA A 139 -4.80 -14.95 5.11
N LEU A 140 -4.71 -13.90 5.93
CA LEU A 140 -3.75 -12.82 5.74
C LEU A 140 -2.31 -13.32 5.87
N LYS A 141 -1.52 -13.10 4.82
CA LYS A 141 -0.10 -13.45 4.72
C LYS A 141 0.79 -12.21 4.81
N GLU A 142 0.33 -11.07 4.31
CA GLU A 142 1.14 -9.86 4.23
C GLU A 142 0.36 -8.63 4.72
N LEU A 143 0.94 -7.92 5.70
CA LEU A 143 0.39 -6.68 6.26
C LEU A 143 1.41 -5.54 6.15
N TRP A 144 1.05 -4.48 5.43
CA TRP A 144 1.87 -3.29 5.26
C TRP A 144 1.13 -2.08 5.81
N VAL A 145 1.62 -1.52 6.91
CA VAL A 145 1.04 -0.37 7.63
C VAL A 145 2.11 0.66 7.96
N VAL A 146 2.94 0.93 6.95
CA VAL A 146 4.08 1.85 7.03
C VAL A 146 3.60 3.30 7.09
N SER A 147 4.19 4.09 8.00
CA SER A 147 3.85 5.52 8.18
C SER A 147 2.36 5.75 8.44
N THR A 148 1.75 4.95 9.33
CA THR A 148 0.35 5.10 9.76
C THR A 148 0.24 5.75 11.14
N ALA A 149 -0.98 6.14 11.53
CA ALA A 149 -1.30 6.67 12.86
C ALA A 149 -1.75 5.57 13.85
N LEU A 150 -1.56 4.29 13.51
CA LEU A 150 -1.91 3.18 14.39
C LEU A 150 -1.14 3.28 15.71
N THR A 151 -1.86 3.17 16.82
CA THR A 151 -1.27 3.10 18.17
C THR A 151 -1.03 1.65 18.62
N ALA A 152 -1.87 0.74 18.11
CA ALA A 152 -1.82 -0.70 18.37
C ALA A 152 -2.08 -1.51 17.09
N LEU A 153 -1.54 -2.73 17.02
CA LEU A 153 -1.97 -3.72 16.04
C LEU A 153 -3.03 -4.66 16.65
N PRO A 154 -4.08 -5.04 15.89
CA PRO A 154 -4.97 -6.13 16.29
C PRO A 154 -4.22 -7.46 16.35
N LYS A 155 -4.86 -8.51 16.89
CA LYS A 155 -4.25 -9.85 16.94
C LYS A 155 -3.84 -10.29 15.54
N LEU A 156 -2.55 -10.56 15.34
CA LEU A 156 -2.04 -11.02 14.06
C LEU A 156 -2.44 -12.50 13.85
N PRO A 157 -2.84 -12.87 12.63
CA PRO A 157 -3.26 -14.24 12.32
C PRO A 157 -2.04 -15.18 12.28
N ALA A 158 -2.25 -16.44 12.66
CA ALA A 158 -1.18 -17.45 12.74
C ALA A 158 -0.45 -17.70 11.41
N GLY A 159 -1.12 -17.46 10.28
CA GLY A 159 -0.58 -17.61 8.93
C GLY A 159 0.17 -16.39 8.41
N LEU A 160 0.35 -15.32 9.20
CA LEU A 160 1.03 -14.12 8.74
C LEU A 160 2.50 -14.40 8.44
N GLU A 161 2.90 -14.09 7.21
CA GLU A 161 4.24 -14.32 6.71
C GLU A 161 5.08 -13.05 6.69
N GLN A 162 4.46 -11.86 6.59
CA GLN A 162 5.14 -10.57 6.51
C GLN A 162 4.36 -9.43 7.19
N LEU A 163 5.09 -8.60 7.94
CA LEU A 163 4.62 -7.36 8.56
C LEU A 163 5.64 -6.24 8.35
N ASP A 164 5.24 -5.14 7.72
CA ASP A 164 6.01 -3.88 7.70
C ASP A 164 5.16 -2.75 8.30
N ALA A 165 5.59 -2.26 9.46
CA ALA A 165 4.97 -1.15 10.17
C ALA A 165 5.98 -0.01 10.42
N ARG A 166 7.06 0.06 9.62
CA ARG A 166 8.09 1.09 9.82
C ARG A 166 7.52 2.50 9.76
N CYS A 167 8.18 3.42 10.45
CA CYS A 167 7.81 4.84 10.52
C CYS A 167 6.41 5.15 11.08
N SER A 168 5.69 4.16 11.61
CA SER A 168 4.42 4.36 12.33
C SER A 168 4.71 4.81 13.76
N LYS A 169 4.93 6.13 13.90
CA LYS A 169 5.52 6.76 15.10
C LYS A 169 4.69 6.62 16.37
N GLN A 170 3.41 6.30 16.24
CA GLN A 170 2.49 6.14 17.36
C GLN A 170 2.33 4.67 17.78
N LEU A 171 2.80 3.72 16.96
CA LEU A 171 2.61 2.29 17.21
C LEU A 171 3.48 1.84 18.38
N ALA A 172 2.88 1.66 19.55
CA ALA A 172 3.55 1.28 20.79
C ALA A 172 3.11 -0.10 21.30
N ASP A 173 1.87 -0.47 21.02
CA ASP A 173 1.25 -1.67 21.54
C ASP A 173 1.22 -2.76 20.47
N LEU A 174 2.00 -3.82 20.75
CA LEU A 174 1.95 -5.06 20.00
C LEU A 174 1.25 -6.08 20.90
N HIS A 175 0.42 -6.95 20.33
CA HIS A 175 -0.16 -8.04 21.10
C HIS A 175 0.94 -8.98 21.64
N SER A 176 0.63 -9.77 22.67
CA SER A 176 1.57 -10.69 23.31
C SER A 176 1.87 -11.97 22.49
N GLU A 177 0.97 -12.37 21.60
CA GLU A 177 1.05 -13.66 20.87
C GLU A 177 1.47 -13.49 19.41
N TRP A 178 2.75 -13.71 19.10
CA TRP A 178 3.26 -13.60 17.72
C TRP A 178 2.99 -14.86 16.89
N PRO A 179 2.66 -14.70 15.58
CA PRO A 179 2.61 -15.83 14.67
C PRO A 179 4.01 -16.41 14.47
N GLU A 180 4.06 -17.70 14.16
CA GLU A 180 5.31 -18.35 13.78
C GLU A 180 5.72 -17.90 12.38
N PHE A 181 6.60 -16.90 12.32
CA PHE A 181 7.15 -16.46 11.05
C PHE A 181 8.05 -17.53 10.46
N ARG A 182 7.64 -18.08 9.33
CA ARG A 182 8.44 -19.06 8.60
C ARG A 182 9.60 -18.36 7.89
N PRO A 183 10.84 -18.84 8.02
CA PRO A 183 11.95 -18.32 7.22
C PRO A 183 11.68 -18.57 5.73
N LYS A 184 11.49 -17.50 4.95
CA LYS A 184 11.57 -17.58 3.48
C LYS A 184 13.03 -17.45 3.06
N HIS A 185 13.57 -18.48 2.40
CA HIS A 185 14.89 -18.42 1.79
C HIS A 185 14.83 -17.51 0.54
N TYR A 186 15.20 -16.24 0.69
CA TYR A 186 15.51 -15.39 -0.45
C TYR A 186 16.97 -15.63 -0.86
N LEU A 187 17.18 -15.97 -2.13
CA LEU A 187 18.45 -16.46 -2.71
C LEU A 187 19.68 -15.53 -2.54
N HIS A 188 19.52 -14.31 -2.01
CA HIS A 188 20.61 -13.32 -1.99
C HIS A 188 20.88 -12.62 -0.65
N SER A 189 20.09 -12.80 0.42
CA SER A 189 20.20 -11.89 1.58
C SER A 189 20.19 -12.52 2.98
N GLY A 190 19.89 -13.81 3.14
CA GLY A 190 20.02 -14.49 4.45
C GLY A 190 19.35 -13.78 5.64
N SER A 191 18.40 -12.86 5.40
CA SER A 191 17.86 -11.93 6.40
C SER A 191 16.33 -12.07 6.49
N LEU A 192 15.77 -11.81 7.67
CA LEU A 192 14.36 -12.02 8.00
C LEU A 192 13.48 -10.91 7.36
N HIS A 193 13.09 -11.07 6.09
CA HIS A 193 12.24 -10.12 5.35
C HIS A 193 10.75 -10.22 5.76
N TRP A 194 10.43 -10.40 7.04
CA TRP A 194 9.06 -10.67 7.48
C TRP A 194 8.57 -9.82 8.66
N LEU A 195 9.45 -9.08 9.34
CA LEU A 195 9.03 -8.13 10.38
C LEU A 195 9.88 -6.85 10.31
N ASN A 196 9.22 -5.71 10.10
CA ASN A 196 9.87 -4.41 10.11
C ASN A 196 9.11 -3.42 10.99
N LEU A 197 9.75 -3.02 12.09
CA LEU A 197 9.20 -2.07 13.07
C LEU A 197 10.10 -0.84 13.22
N CYS A 198 10.98 -0.58 12.24
CA CYS A 198 11.93 0.52 12.32
C CYS A 198 11.22 1.86 12.51
N GLY A 199 11.57 2.63 13.54
CA GLY A 199 10.97 3.95 13.79
C GLY A 199 9.61 3.92 14.50
N THR A 200 9.21 2.78 15.08
CA THR A 200 8.04 2.68 15.98
C THR A 200 8.49 2.58 17.45
N PRO A 201 7.72 3.09 18.42
CA PRO A 201 7.98 2.85 19.85
C PRO A 201 7.80 1.37 20.23
N ALA A 202 6.93 0.65 19.52
CA ALA A 202 6.66 -0.78 19.68
C ALA A 202 7.90 -1.67 19.53
N ALA A 203 8.89 -1.26 18.73
CA ALA A 203 10.16 -1.98 18.61
C ALA A 203 10.93 -2.12 19.94
N LYS A 204 10.61 -1.29 20.95
CA LYS A 204 11.24 -1.33 22.29
C LYS A 204 10.49 -2.22 23.29
N THR A 205 9.20 -2.43 23.08
CA THR A 205 8.29 -3.13 24.01
C THR A 205 8.01 -4.56 23.60
N ILE A 206 8.67 -5.03 22.54
CA ILE A 206 8.40 -6.34 21.98
C ILE A 206 8.75 -7.47 22.97
N ALA A 207 7.75 -8.31 23.21
CA ALA A 207 7.82 -9.51 24.01
C ALA A 207 6.95 -10.58 23.35
N GLY A 208 7.19 -11.87 23.66
CA GLY A 208 6.40 -13.00 23.15
C GLY A 208 7.26 -14.08 22.48
N ASN A 209 6.61 -14.97 21.74
CA ASN A 209 7.21 -16.17 21.15
C ASN A 209 8.04 -15.91 19.88
N LEU A 210 8.71 -14.76 19.79
CA LEU A 210 9.70 -14.56 18.72
C LEU A 210 10.91 -15.46 18.99
N PRO A 211 11.58 -15.98 17.94
CA PRO A 211 12.79 -16.77 18.12
C PRO A 211 13.83 -16.03 18.98
N GLU A 212 14.50 -16.73 19.89
CA GLU A 212 15.41 -16.09 20.87
C GLU A 212 16.55 -15.32 20.19
N ASP A 213 17.02 -15.77 19.03
CA ASP A 213 18.03 -15.07 18.24
C ASP A 213 17.50 -13.76 17.64
N VAL A 214 16.20 -13.71 17.32
CA VAL A 214 15.50 -12.49 16.95
C VAL A 214 15.44 -11.59 18.18
N LEU A 215 14.94 -12.07 19.32
CA LEU A 215 14.86 -11.32 20.57
C LEU A 215 16.22 -10.74 21.02
N GLN A 216 17.30 -11.49 20.89
CA GLN A 216 18.64 -11.06 21.25
C GLN A 216 19.15 -9.93 20.34
N ARG A 217 18.95 -10.05 19.01
CA ARG A 217 19.36 -8.99 18.04
C ARG A 217 18.64 -7.66 18.29
N ILE A 218 17.41 -7.71 18.78
CA ILE A 218 16.61 -6.53 19.16
C ILE A 218 17.22 -5.82 20.36
N LYS A 219 17.53 -6.60 21.41
CA LYS A 219 18.08 -6.10 22.69
C LYS A 219 19.47 -5.49 22.50
N GLU A 220 20.30 -6.09 21.66
CA GLU A 220 21.70 -5.67 21.45
C GLU A 220 21.86 -4.43 20.54
N LYS A 221 20.96 -4.24 19.55
CA LYS A 221 21.13 -3.20 18.51
C LYS A 221 20.20 -1.99 18.66
N GLY A 222 19.27 -2.03 19.63
CA GLY A 222 18.28 -0.98 19.87
C GLY A 222 17.23 -0.84 18.76
N ALA A 223 16.15 -0.09 19.04
CA ALA A 223 15.02 0.10 18.12
C ALA A 223 15.39 0.74 16.76
N ALA A 224 16.55 1.39 16.67
CA ALA A 224 17.09 1.95 15.42
C ALA A 224 17.75 0.87 14.52
N GLY A 225 18.04 -0.31 15.06
CA GLY A 225 18.81 -1.38 14.44
C GLY A 225 17.99 -2.52 13.81
N TRP A 226 16.65 -2.43 13.79
CA TRP A 226 15.77 -3.36 13.09
C TRP A 226 15.81 -3.18 11.58
N ARG A 227 17.00 -3.38 11.03
CA ARG A 227 17.22 -3.60 9.61
C ARG A 227 17.37 -5.10 9.43
N PHE A 228 16.27 -5.81 9.16
CA PHE A 228 16.38 -7.08 8.44
C PHE A 228 16.55 -6.87 6.94
N ASN A 229 16.71 -5.61 6.51
CA ASN A 229 17.32 -5.27 5.25
C ASN A 229 18.84 -5.23 5.46
N THR A 230 19.56 -6.08 4.75
CA THR A 230 21.01 -6.22 4.80
C THR A 230 21.77 -4.89 4.66
N ILE A 231 22.87 -4.80 5.44
CA ILE A 231 24.03 -3.89 5.32
C ILE A 231 23.91 -2.51 6.02
N ALA A 232 24.99 -2.24 6.75
CA ALA A 232 25.26 -1.10 7.61
C ALA A 232 25.18 0.27 6.92
N GLY A 233 25.10 1.30 7.74
CA GLY A 233 25.40 2.68 7.35
C GLY A 233 24.15 3.50 7.05
N ASP A 234 24.00 4.55 7.83
CA ASP A 234 23.44 5.86 7.49
C ASP A 234 22.02 5.98 6.94
N TYR A 235 21.36 7.02 7.42
CA TYR A 235 20.08 7.51 6.96
C TYR A 235 20.24 8.14 5.56
N GLN A 236 20.44 7.31 4.54
CA GLN A 236 20.18 7.69 3.16
C GLN A 236 19.55 6.50 2.44
N TYR A 237 18.48 6.77 1.70
CA TYR A 237 17.83 5.88 0.74
C TYR A 237 18.83 5.02 -0.04
N ALA A 238 19.15 3.81 0.43
CA ALA A 238 19.99 2.86 -0.30
C ALA A 238 19.73 1.43 0.19
N GLY A 239 19.32 0.55 -0.73
CA GLY A 239 19.03 -0.87 -0.49
C GLY A 239 17.55 -1.17 -0.68
N GLU A 240 17.23 -1.88 -1.76
CA GLU A 240 15.88 -2.23 -2.26
C GLU A 240 14.81 -2.32 -1.14
N PRO A 241 13.65 -1.65 -1.29
CA PRO A 241 12.54 -1.88 -0.38
C PRO A 241 12.21 -3.38 -0.38
N MET A 242 11.79 -3.91 0.79
CA MET A 242 11.18 -5.24 0.92
C MET A 242 10.31 -5.48 -0.33
N PRO A 243 10.47 -6.62 -1.03
CA PRO A 243 9.83 -6.83 -2.34
C PRO A 243 8.35 -6.53 -2.19
N ARG A 244 7.91 -5.45 -2.83
CA ARG A 244 6.58 -4.90 -2.64
C ARG A 244 5.55 -5.96 -3.02
N PRO A 245 4.38 -6.00 -2.35
CA PRO A 245 3.31 -6.90 -2.74
C PRO A 245 3.02 -6.67 -4.22
N VAL A 246 3.17 -7.73 -5.01
CA VAL A 246 2.88 -7.67 -6.44
C VAL A 246 1.37 -7.81 -6.60
N PHE A 247 0.69 -6.68 -6.71
CA PHE A 247 -0.64 -6.61 -7.30
C PHE A 247 -0.47 -7.02 -8.77
N LEU A 248 -1.23 -8.03 -9.20
CA LEU A 248 -0.94 -8.71 -10.46
C LEU A 248 -1.28 -7.81 -11.63
#